data_AF-A0A2A4CG52-F1
#
_entry.id   AF-A0A2A4CG52-F1
#
_cell.length_a   1.000
_cell.length_b   1.000
_cell.length_c   1.000
_cell.angle_alpha   90.00
_cell.angle_beta   90.00
_cell.angle_gamma   90.00
#
_symmetry.space_group_name_H-M   'P 1'
#
loop_
_entity.id
_entity.type
_entity.pdbx_description
1 polymer ?
#
loop_
_entity_poly.entity_id
_entity_poly.type
_entity_poly.pdbx_seq_one_letter_code
_entity_poly.pdbx_strand_id
1 'polypeptide(L)'
;MTGGQRARGGWQAAIVVAGPALAQLAVAAHAADAGWIALAAVATLAGWRFLAYVDAATSGAAASRALAAGTLGMLAGFAWDAHGMGLPLAVSLCGATRDVGAALWSHVNGLPAMHVGMLAGGIATMRLRSDDGVSGAVRPAVAAWLRGTGCCVAMLTGMSAGALAAGHLASLLAVAAHAASGSPVAMTGGMFAGMTWGMAGWACMRRGGRALRRSVAAVVSEYRDGQHRPVRP
;
A
#
# COMPACT_ATOMS: atom_id res chain seq x y z
N MET A 1 -13.93 -5.00 -21.44
CA MET A 1 -12.97 -5.81 -20.64
C MET A 1 -13.01 -7.23 -21.17
N THR A 2 -11.91 -7.70 -21.76
CA THR A 2 -11.79 -9.09 -22.22
C THR A 2 -11.75 -10.06 -21.02
N GLY A 3 -12.15 -11.32 -21.21
CA GLY A 3 -12.19 -12.32 -20.13
C GLY A 3 -10.86 -12.43 -19.35
N GLY A 4 -9.73 -12.26 -20.03
CA GLY A 4 -8.39 -12.26 -19.41
C GLY A 4 -8.13 -11.13 -18.42
N GLN A 5 -8.75 -9.95 -18.56
CA GLN A 5 -8.62 -8.86 -17.58
C GLN A 5 -9.40 -9.15 -16.29
N ARG A 6 -10.55 -9.84 -16.37
CA ARG A 6 -11.34 -10.24 -15.19
C ARG A 6 -10.61 -11.29 -14.36
N ALA A 7 -10.06 -12.31 -15.02
CA ALA A 7 -9.28 -13.35 -14.35
C ALA A 7 -8.03 -12.79 -13.64
N ARG A 8 -7.33 -11.83 -14.26
CA ARG A 8 -6.16 -11.18 -13.65
C ARG A 8 -6.50 -10.27 -12.47
N GLY A 9 -7.70 -9.69 -12.43
CA GLY A 9 -8.16 -8.90 -11.29
C GLY A 9 -8.51 -9.77 -10.07
N GLY A 10 -9.06 -10.97 -10.32
CA GLY A 10 -9.50 -11.88 -9.27
C GLY A 10 -8.38 -12.36 -8.35
N TRP A 11 -7.24 -12.79 -8.91
CA TRP A 11 -6.12 -13.28 -8.08
C TRP A 11 -5.47 -12.17 -7.25
N GLN A 12 -5.43 -10.93 -7.77
CA GLN A 12 -4.87 -9.79 -7.02
C GLN A 12 -5.73 -9.47 -5.80
N ALA A 13 -7.05 -9.41 -5.98
CA ALA A 13 -7.99 -9.25 -4.87
C ALA A 13 -7.85 -10.39 -3.85
N ALA A 14 -7.72 -11.64 -4.31
CA ALA A 14 -7.53 -12.77 -3.43
C ALA A 14 -6.27 -12.63 -2.57
N ILE A 15 -5.12 -12.28 -3.16
CA ILE A 15 -3.88 -12.07 -2.40
C ILE A 15 -4.01 -10.90 -1.42
N VAL A 16 -4.56 -9.77 -1.89
CA VAL A 16 -4.64 -8.54 -1.09
C VAL A 16 -5.65 -8.63 0.03
N VAL A 17 -6.69 -9.47 -0.08
CA VAL A 17 -7.74 -9.58 0.95
C VAL A 17 -7.62 -10.88 1.74
N ALA A 18 -7.55 -12.03 1.07
CA ALA A 18 -7.52 -13.34 1.74
C ALA A 18 -6.21 -13.59 2.47
N GLY A 19 -5.07 -13.16 1.91
CA GLY A 19 -3.77 -13.27 2.58
C GLY A 19 -3.75 -12.57 3.95
N PRO A 20 -4.10 -11.27 4.01
CA PRO A 20 -4.27 -10.54 5.27
C PRO A 20 -5.31 -11.12 6.22
N ALA A 21 -6.43 -11.66 5.70
CA ALA A 21 -7.42 -12.31 6.54
C ALA A 21 -6.87 -13.59 7.19
N LEU A 22 -6.12 -14.41 6.44
CA LEU A 22 -5.44 -15.59 6.97
C LEU A 22 -4.36 -15.23 8.01
N ALA A 23 -3.58 -14.17 7.76
CA ALA A 23 -2.61 -13.67 8.73
C ALA A 23 -3.29 -13.22 10.03
N GLN A 24 -4.43 -12.52 9.93
CA GLN A 24 -5.21 -12.13 11.10
C GLN A 24 -5.83 -13.34 11.82
N LEU A 25 -6.31 -14.35 11.09
CA LEU A 25 -6.81 -15.59 11.70
C LEU A 25 -5.71 -16.33 12.47
N ALA A 26 -4.47 -16.30 11.99
CA ALA A 26 -3.34 -16.92 12.66
C ALA A 26 -2.98 -16.25 14.01
N VAL A 27 -3.29 -14.95 14.17
CA VAL A 27 -3.08 -14.18 15.41
C VAL A 27 -4.37 -14.03 16.23
N ALA A 28 -5.51 -14.49 15.73
CA ALA A 28 -6.79 -14.40 16.43
C ALA A 28 -6.83 -15.37 17.61
N ALA A 29 -7.22 -14.85 18.77
CA ALA A 29 -7.30 -15.63 20.00
C ALA A 29 -8.74 -15.73 20.53
N HIS A 30 -9.63 -14.84 20.11
CA HIS A 30 -10.98 -14.73 20.65
C HIS A 30 -12.02 -14.63 19.53
N ALA A 31 -13.24 -15.12 19.77
CA ALA A 31 -14.34 -14.97 18.81
C ALA A 31 -14.66 -13.49 18.50
N ALA A 32 -14.43 -12.59 19.46
CA ALA A 32 -14.57 -11.15 19.28
C ALA A 32 -13.63 -10.57 18.20
N ASP A 33 -12.55 -11.26 17.86
CA ASP A 33 -11.61 -10.84 16.81
C ASP A 33 -12.21 -10.95 15.40
N ALA A 34 -13.30 -11.72 15.22
CA ALA A 34 -13.97 -11.87 13.93
C ALA A 34 -14.50 -10.54 13.37
N GLY A 35 -14.97 -9.64 14.25
CA GLY A 35 -15.41 -8.29 13.85
C GLY A 35 -14.26 -7.46 13.26
N TRP A 36 -13.07 -7.56 13.85
CA TRP A 36 -11.87 -6.88 13.34
C TRP A 36 -11.40 -7.44 12.01
N ILE A 37 -11.41 -8.76 11.87
CA ILE A 37 -11.07 -9.43 10.60
C ILE A 37 -12.01 -8.96 9.48
N ALA A 38 -13.31 -8.96 9.74
CA ALA A 38 -14.31 -8.51 8.76
C ALA A 38 -14.12 -7.04 8.41
N LEU A 39 -13.94 -6.17 9.41
CA LEU A 39 -13.72 -4.73 9.19
C LEU A 39 -12.46 -4.48 8.36
N ALA A 40 -11.35 -5.13 8.69
CA ALA A 40 -10.10 -5.02 7.97
C ALA A 40 -10.21 -5.53 6.53
N ALA A 41 -10.88 -6.67 6.31
CA ALA A 41 -11.12 -7.22 4.98
C ALA A 41 -11.95 -6.26 4.11
N VAL A 42 -13.02 -5.68 4.67
CA VAL A 42 -13.85 -4.68 3.97
C VAL A 42 -13.06 -3.43 3.65
N ALA A 43 -12.31 -2.89 4.62
CA ALA A 43 -11.50 -1.68 4.42
C ALA A 43 -10.39 -1.89 3.36
N THR A 44 -9.75 -3.06 3.38
CA THR A 44 -8.72 -3.49 2.42
C THR A 44 -9.30 -3.67 1.02
N LEU A 45 -10.46 -4.33 0.91
CA LEU A 45 -11.16 -4.51 -0.36
C LEU A 45 -11.61 -3.17 -0.94
N ALA A 46 -12.14 -2.27 -0.12
CA ALA A 46 -12.54 -0.92 -0.53
C ALA A 46 -11.34 -0.11 -1.03
N GLY A 47 -10.23 -0.10 -0.28
CA GLY A 47 -8.98 0.54 -0.68
C GLY A 47 -8.42 -0.01 -2.00
N TRP A 48 -8.43 -1.34 -2.16
CA TRP A 48 -8.02 -1.98 -3.41
C TRP A 48 -8.93 -1.63 -4.59
N ARG A 49 -10.26 -1.65 -4.41
CA ARG A 49 -11.22 -1.26 -5.46
C ARG A 49 -11.02 0.20 -5.87
N PHE A 50 -10.83 1.09 -4.90
CA PHE A 50 -10.57 2.49 -5.16
C PHE A 50 -9.22 2.69 -5.87
N LEU A 51 -8.18 1.99 -5.45
CA LEU A 51 -6.89 1.98 -6.16
C LEU A 51 -7.05 1.51 -7.61
N ALA A 52 -7.79 0.42 -7.84
CA ALA A 52 -8.04 -0.09 -9.19
C ALA A 52 -8.80 0.93 -10.05
N TYR A 53 -9.76 1.65 -9.47
CA TYR A 53 -10.45 2.76 -10.14
C TYR A 53 -9.49 3.90 -10.53
N VAL A 54 -8.60 4.30 -9.62
CA VAL A 54 -7.60 5.35 -9.89
C VAL A 54 -6.58 4.88 -10.94
N ASP A 55 -6.12 3.63 -10.88
CA ASP A 55 -5.09 3.06 -11.76
C ASP A 55 -5.63 2.84 -13.19
N ALA A 56 -6.89 2.40 -13.33
CA ALA A 56 -7.56 2.21 -14.62
C ALA A 56 -7.60 3.49 -15.47
N ALA A 57 -7.75 4.66 -14.82
CA ALA A 57 -7.71 5.95 -15.49
C ALA A 57 -6.31 6.34 -16.01
N THR A 58 -5.27 5.57 -15.68
CA THR A 58 -3.87 5.90 -15.94
C THR A 58 -3.13 4.85 -16.78
N SER A 59 -3.90 4.03 -17.51
CA SER A 59 -3.48 3.09 -18.56
C SER A 59 -2.62 1.89 -18.15
N GLY A 60 -2.59 1.50 -16.87
CA GLY A 60 -2.04 0.19 -16.53
C GLY A 60 -2.28 -0.23 -15.09
N ALA A 61 -2.55 -1.52 -14.87
CA ALA A 61 -2.71 -2.18 -13.57
C ALA A 61 -1.37 -2.32 -12.83
N ALA A 62 -0.54 -1.26 -12.81
CA ALA A 62 0.80 -1.30 -12.24
C ALA A 62 0.75 -1.10 -10.72
N ALA A 63 -0.12 -0.22 -10.22
CA ALA A 63 -0.23 0.02 -8.79
C ALA A 63 -0.91 -1.17 -8.08
N SER A 64 -1.93 -1.79 -8.70
CA SER A 64 -2.57 -2.98 -8.13
C SER A 64 -1.63 -4.19 -8.10
N ARG A 65 -0.79 -4.37 -9.13
CA ARG A 65 0.27 -5.40 -9.15
C ARG A 65 1.33 -5.15 -8.09
N ALA A 66 1.81 -3.91 -7.98
CA ALA A 66 2.78 -3.54 -6.94
C ALA A 66 2.23 -3.80 -5.55
N LEU A 67 0.96 -3.45 -5.31
CA LEU A 67 0.28 -3.75 -4.05
C LEU A 67 0.21 -5.26 -3.78
N ALA A 68 -0.28 -6.06 -4.74
CA ALA A 68 -0.37 -7.51 -4.55
C ALA A 68 1.00 -8.18 -4.30
N ALA A 69 2.04 -7.78 -5.05
CA ALA A 69 3.40 -8.28 -4.86
C ALA A 69 3.98 -7.82 -3.52
N GLY A 70 3.76 -6.56 -3.14
CA GLY A 70 4.15 -6.03 -1.83
C GLY A 70 3.45 -6.77 -0.69
N THR A 71 2.15 -7.04 -0.80
CA THR A 71 1.39 -7.82 0.21
C THR A 71 1.91 -9.25 0.30
N LEU A 72 2.18 -9.91 -0.81
CA LEU A 72 2.75 -11.27 -0.80
C LEU A 72 4.14 -11.29 -0.14
N GLY A 73 5.00 -10.35 -0.50
CA GLY A 73 6.32 -10.21 0.11
C GLY A 73 6.25 -9.90 1.60
N MET A 74 5.33 -9.03 2.00
CA MET A 74 5.04 -8.72 3.40
C MET A 74 4.57 -9.95 4.17
N LEU A 75 3.65 -10.75 3.61
CA LEU A 75 3.16 -11.98 4.24
C LEU A 75 4.27 -13.03 4.40
N ALA A 76 5.10 -13.20 3.36
CA ALA A 76 6.24 -14.12 3.42
C ALA A 76 7.28 -13.69 4.46
N GLY A 77 7.60 -12.39 4.50
CA GLY A 77 8.51 -11.82 5.49
C GLY A 77 7.94 -11.88 6.91
N PHE A 78 6.64 -11.63 7.08
CA PHE A 78 5.96 -11.77 8.36
C PHE A 78 5.98 -13.23 8.85
N ALA A 79 5.72 -14.20 7.97
CA ALA A 79 5.80 -15.62 8.31
C ALA A 79 7.22 -16.01 8.73
N TRP A 80 8.25 -15.45 8.07
CA TRP A 80 9.65 -15.65 8.44
C TRP A 80 9.99 -15.05 9.82
N ASP A 81 9.63 -13.79 10.05
CA ASP A 81 9.85 -13.11 11.33
C ASP A 81 9.11 -13.83 12.48
N ALA A 82 7.88 -14.26 12.24
CA ALA A 82 7.07 -15.04 13.18
C ALA A 82 7.69 -16.41 13.50
N HIS A 83 8.34 -17.05 12.53
CA HIS A 83 9.03 -18.32 12.74
C HIS A 83 10.28 -18.16 13.60
N GLY A 84 11.03 -17.07 13.43
CA GLY A 84 12.27 -16.83 14.17
C GLY A 84 12.04 -16.39 15.63
N MET A 85 11.25 -15.34 15.84
CA MET A 85 11.10 -14.70 17.16
C MET A 85 9.85 -15.15 17.93
N GLY A 86 8.95 -15.87 17.25
CA GLY A 86 7.65 -16.26 17.76
C GLY A 86 6.57 -15.21 17.52
N LEU A 87 5.36 -15.71 17.22
CA LEU A 87 4.14 -14.90 17.05
C LEU A 87 3.85 -13.94 18.22
N PRO A 88 4.02 -14.34 19.51
CA PRO A 88 3.71 -13.46 20.63
C PRO A 88 4.59 -12.21 20.70
N LEU A 89 5.87 -12.32 20.32
CA LEU A 89 6.79 -11.18 20.31
C LEU A 89 6.43 -10.21 19.17
N ALA A 90 6.15 -10.73 17.97
CA ALA A 90 5.70 -9.94 16.84
C ALA A 90 4.42 -9.16 17.17
N VAL A 91 3.48 -9.82 17.85
CA VAL A 91 2.24 -9.23 18.35
C VAL A 91 2.50 -8.13 19.40
N SER A 92 3.43 -8.36 20.33
CA SER A 92 3.74 -7.39 21.40
C SER A 92 4.31 -6.08 20.84
N LEU A 93 5.06 -6.15 19.73
CA LEU A 93 5.61 -4.98 19.04
C LEU A 93 4.52 -4.10 18.43
N CYS A 94 3.39 -4.69 18.03
CA CYS A 94 2.24 -3.93 17.56
C CYS A 94 1.68 -3.04 18.69
N GLY A 95 1.48 -3.57 19.89
CA GLY A 95 0.85 -2.83 20.99
C GLY A 95 1.75 -1.83 21.74
N ALA A 96 3.06 -1.82 21.49
CA ALA A 96 4.04 -1.19 22.39
C ALA A 96 4.08 0.35 22.36
N THR A 97 3.61 1.00 21.28
CA THR A 97 3.85 2.45 21.09
C THR A 97 2.64 3.18 20.53
N ARG A 98 2.38 4.39 21.02
CA ARG A 98 1.32 5.30 20.51
C ARG A 98 1.82 6.34 19.50
N ASP A 99 3.14 6.45 19.33
CA ASP A 99 3.78 7.39 18.41
C ASP A 99 4.10 6.72 17.07
N VAL A 100 3.86 7.42 15.95
CA VAL A 100 4.09 6.91 14.58
C VAL A 100 5.57 6.65 14.33
N GLY A 101 6.45 7.54 14.78
CA GLY A 101 7.89 7.40 14.59
C GLY A 101 8.45 6.23 15.39
N ALA A 102 8.09 6.13 16.67
CA ALA A 102 8.49 5.04 17.54
C ALA A 102 7.93 3.69 17.08
N ALA A 103 6.67 3.65 16.64
CA ALA A 103 6.03 2.44 16.07
C ALA A 103 6.73 1.98 14.81
N LEU A 104 7.05 2.93 13.91
CA LEU A 104 7.78 2.63 12.68
C LEU A 104 9.19 2.12 13.00
N TRP A 105 9.90 2.76 13.94
CA TRP A 105 11.23 2.35 14.34
C TRP A 105 11.24 0.95 14.97
N SER A 106 10.31 0.67 15.89
CA SER A 106 10.20 -0.65 16.53
C SER A 106 9.82 -1.74 15.54
N HIS A 107 8.94 -1.45 14.57
CA HIS A 107 8.56 -2.42 13.52
C HIS A 107 9.69 -2.68 12.54
N VAL A 108 10.43 -1.65 12.13
CA VAL A 108 11.53 -1.83 11.17
C VAL A 108 12.67 -2.64 11.80
N ASN A 109 12.98 -2.40 13.08
CA ASN A 109 14.01 -3.17 13.79
C ASN A 109 13.53 -4.56 14.23
N GLY A 110 12.26 -4.67 14.61
CA GLY A 110 11.69 -5.91 15.14
C GLY A 110 11.19 -6.86 14.07
N LEU A 111 10.77 -6.39 12.89
CA LEU A 111 10.22 -7.23 11.81
C LEU A 111 10.94 -6.95 10.47
N PRO A 112 12.27 -7.11 10.39
CA PRO A 112 13.02 -6.69 9.21
C PRO A 112 12.65 -7.50 7.97
N ALA A 113 12.34 -8.81 8.08
CA ALA A 113 12.03 -9.63 6.93
C ALA A 113 10.70 -9.21 6.30
N MET A 114 9.70 -8.83 7.09
CA MET A 114 8.42 -8.27 6.61
C MET A 114 8.65 -7.05 5.70
N HIS A 115 9.49 -6.12 6.13
CA HIS A 115 9.77 -4.89 5.38
C HIS A 115 10.59 -5.19 4.13
N VAL A 116 11.63 -6.03 4.24
CA VAL A 116 12.45 -6.46 3.10
C VAL A 116 11.60 -7.18 2.06
N GLY A 117 10.71 -8.07 2.48
CA GLY A 117 9.78 -8.77 1.59
C GLY A 117 8.84 -7.81 0.86
N MET A 118 8.27 -6.84 1.57
CA MET A 118 7.43 -5.81 0.96
C MET A 118 8.21 -4.98 -0.08
N LEU A 119 9.43 -4.53 0.26
CA LEU A 119 10.29 -3.78 -0.65
C LEU A 119 10.66 -4.60 -1.89
N ALA A 120 11.05 -5.86 -1.70
CA ALA A 120 11.40 -6.78 -2.77
C ALA A 120 10.21 -7.02 -3.71
N GLY A 121 9.01 -7.24 -3.16
CA GLY A 121 7.77 -7.36 -3.91
C GLY A 121 7.45 -6.11 -4.73
N GLY A 122 7.60 -4.92 -4.12
CA GLY A 122 7.46 -3.65 -4.81
C GLY A 122 8.43 -3.51 -5.99
N ILE A 123 9.72 -3.71 -5.75
CA ILE A 123 10.82 -3.62 -6.74
C ILE A 123 10.64 -4.61 -7.89
N ALA A 124 10.21 -5.85 -7.61
CA ALA A 124 9.99 -6.86 -8.62
C ALA A 124 8.99 -6.40 -9.70
N THR A 125 7.96 -5.65 -9.32
CA THR A 125 6.96 -5.14 -10.29
C THR A 125 7.47 -4.01 -11.19
N MET A 126 8.58 -3.36 -10.83
CA MET A 126 9.20 -2.32 -11.66
C MET A 126 10.03 -2.92 -12.80
N ARG A 127 10.71 -4.04 -12.56
CA ARG A 127 11.54 -4.70 -13.57
C ARG A 127 10.70 -5.25 -14.72
N LEU A 128 9.49 -5.73 -14.43
CA LEU A 128 8.54 -6.25 -15.43
C LEU A 128 7.99 -5.20 -16.40
N ARG A 129 8.34 -3.92 -16.25
CA ARG A 129 7.91 -2.82 -17.14
C ARG A 129 9.06 -2.25 -17.98
N SER A 130 10.30 -2.67 -17.71
CA SER A 130 11.48 -2.19 -18.43
C SER A 130 11.67 -2.88 -19.79
N ASP A 131 10.96 -3.98 -20.05
CA ASP A 131 11.08 -4.75 -21.30
C ASP A 131 10.32 -4.13 -22.49
N ASP A 132 9.60 -3.01 -22.29
CA ASP A 132 8.89 -2.29 -23.37
C ASP A 132 9.83 -1.46 -24.29
N GLY A 133 11.11 -1.83 -24.43
CA GLY A 133 11.94 -1.45 -25.58
C GLY A 133 12.47 -0.01 -25.68
N VAL A 134 12.46 0.80 -24.61
CA VAL A 134 13.05 2.15 -24.65
C VAL A 134 14.52 2.11 -24.27
N SER A 135 15.36 1.70 -25.22
CA SER A 135 16.82 1.71 -25.12
C SER A 135 17.38 3.14 -25.02
N GLY A 136 18.08 3.47 -23.93
CA GLY A 136 19.15 4.48 -23.98
C GLY A 136 19.03 5.75 -23.14
N ALA A 137 17.95 5.99 -22.39
CA ALA A 137 17.85 7.21 -21.57
C ALA A 137 18.01 6.94 -20.06
N VAL A 138 18.86 7.71 -19.38
CA VAL A 138 19.04 7.65 -17.91
C VAL A 138 17.79 8.17 -17.15
N ARG A 139 17.02 9.06 -17.78
CA ARG A 139 15.78 9.67 -17.22
C ARG A 139 14.66 8.66 -16.89
N PRO A 140 14.33 7.65 -17.73
CA PRO A 140 13.33 6.64 -17.38
C PRO A 140 13.73 5.74 -16.22
N ALA A 141 15.02 5.44 -16.03
CA ALA A 141 15.49 4.64 -14.90
C ALA A 141 15.31 5.37 -13.56
N VAL A 142 15.72 6.63 -13.47
CA VAL A 142 15.52 7.47 -12.27
C VAL A 142 14.02 7.63 -11.97
N ALA A 143 13.19 7.85 -12.99
CA ALA A 143 11.74 7.95 -12.80
C ALA A 143 11.10 6.62 -12.34
N ALA A 144 11.60 5.48 -12.81
CA ALA A 144 11.15 4.17 -12.34
C ALA A 144 11.54 3.95 -10.88
N TRP A 145 12.77 4.27 -10.51
CA TRP A 145 13.28 4.17 -9.14
C TRP A 145 12.50 5.08 -8.19
N LEU A 146 12.31 6.37 -8.52
CA LEU A 146 11.51 7.32 -7.72
C LEU A 146 10.05 6.88 -7.55
N ARG A 147 9.46 6.30 -8.60
CA ARG A 147 8.10 5.74 -8.49
C ARG A 147 8.07 4.57 -7.53
N GLY A 148 9.13 3.77 -7.53
CA GLY A 148 9.28 2.61 -6.71
C GLY A 148 9.46 2.89 -5.24
N THR A 149 10.43 3.73 -4.94
CA THR A 149 10.66 4.24 -3.58
C THR A 149 9.41 4.94 -3.07
N GLY A 150 8.76 5.78 -3.89
CA GLY A 150 7.50 6.43 -3.53
C GLY A 150 6.37 5.45 -3.21
N CYS A 151 6.21 4.35 -3.97
CA CYS A 151 5.24 3.30 -3.62
C CYS A 151 5.60 2.62 -2.30
N CYS A 152 6.87 2.27 -2.10
CA CYS A 152 7.33 1.61 -0.87
C CYS A 152 7.11 2.50 0.35
N VAL A 153 7.46 3.79 0.25
CA VAL A 153 7.22 4.79 1.29
C VAL A 153 5.73 4.88 1.58
N ALA A 154 4.88 5.01 0.56
CA ALA A 154 3.44 5.11 0.76
C ALA A 154 2.84 3.86 1.43
N MET A 155 3.33 2.66 1.10
CA MET A 155 2.94 1.42 1.78
C MET A 155 3.35 1.43 3.25
N LEU A 156 4.61 1.79 3.54
CA LEU A 156 5.14 1.88 4.90
C LEU A 156 4.35 2.88 5.75
N THR A 157 4.18 4.10 5.25
CA THR A 157 3.46 5.16 5.97
C THR A 157 2.00 4.77 6.18
N GLY A 158 1.36 4.21 5.15
CA GLY A 158 -0.01 3.73 5.23
C GLY A 158 -0.16 2.61 6.28
N MET A 159 0.75 1.64 6.27
CA MET A 159 0.76 0.53 7.22
C MET A 159 0.89 1.01 8.66
N SER A 160 1.86 1.88 8.95
CA SER A 160 2.06 2.44 10.29
C SER A 160 0.87 3.27 10.76
N ALA A 161 0.33 4.13 9.89
CA ALA A 161 -0.85 4.94 10.20
C ALA A 161 -2.09 4.06 10.45
N GLY A 162 -2.30 3.04 9.62
CA GLY A 162 -3.42 2.11 9.75
C GLY A 162 -3.34 1.26 11.02
N ALA A 163 -2.15 0.77 11.37
CA ALA A 163 -1.91 0.05 12.62
C ALA A 163 -2.27 0.90 13.84
N LEU A 164 -1.81 2.15 13.87
CA LEU A 164 -2.08 3.08 14.97
C LEU A 164 -3.54 3.49 15.04
N ALA A 165 -4.17 3.76 13.89
CA ALA A 165 -5.59 4.08 13.84
C ALA A 165 -6.44 2.91 14.35
N ALA A 166 -6.13 1.68 13.95
CA ALA A 166 -6.83 0.49 14.43
C ALA A 166 -6.57 0.21 15.91
N GLY A 167 -5.33 0.36 16.38
CA GLY A 167 -5.00 0.25 17.81
C GLY A 167 -5.73 1.30 18.65
N HIS A 168 -5.79 2.55 18.16
CA HIS A 168 -6.55 3.62 18.82
C HIS A 168 -8.05 3.31 18.83
N LEU A 169 -8.63 2.90 17.70
CA LEU A 169 -10.04 2.53 17.61
C LEU A 169 -10.35 1.35 18.54
N ALA A 170 -9.49 0.34 18.59
CA ALA A 170 -9.62 -0.77 19.51
C ALA A 170 -9.57 -0.30 20.97
N SER A 171 -8.70 0.65 21.32
CA SER A 171 -8.67 1.22 22.67
C SER A 171 -9.95 1.97 23.05
N LEU A 172 -10.54 2.73 22.11
CA LEU A 172 -11.81 3.42 22.33
C LEU A 172 -12.98 2.45 22.53
N LEU A 173 -13.03 1.37 21.74
CA LEU A 173 -14.06 0.35 21.82
C LEU A 173 -13.86 -0.59 23.03
N ALA A 174 -12.61 -0.83 23.44
CA ALA A 174 -12.25 -1.60 24.62
C ALA A 174 -12.69 -0.92 25.92
N VAL A 175 -12.64 0.42 26.00
CA VAL A 175 -13.22 1.19 27.10
C VAL A 175 -14.73 0.93 27.23
N ALA A 176 -15.42 0.63 26.13
CA ALA A 176 -16.83 0.23 26.15
C ALA A 176 -17.05 -1.25 26.50
N ALA A 177 -16.02 -2.10 26.43
CA ALA A 177 -16.17 -3.56 26.45
C ALA A 177 -15.14 -4.32 27.31
N HIS A 178 -14.56 -3.73 28.37
CA HIS A 178 -13.71 -4.42 29.39
C HIS A 178 -12.58 -5.35 28.88
N ALA A 179 -12.26 -5.34 27.59
CA ALA A 179 -11.28 -6.22 26.95
C ALA A 179 -9.96 -5.47 26.79
N ALA A 180 -8.86 -6.16 27.05
CA ALA A 180 -7.51 -5.60 27.11
C ALA A 180 -7.20 -4.65 25.92
N SER A 181 -6.61 -3.51 26.25
CA SER A 181 -6.09 -2.53 25.32
C SER A 181 -5.14 -3.17 24.31
N GLY A 182 -5.45 -3.07 23.01
CA GLY A 182 -4.55 -3.46 21.92
C GLY A 182 -4.77 -4.87 21.39
N SER A 183 -5.86 -5.10 20.65
CA SER A 183 -6.06 -6.35 19.91
C SER A 183 -5.01 -6.47 18.79
N PRO A 184 -4.17 -7.51 18.81
CA PRO A 184 -3.17 -7.75 17.77
C PRO A 184 -3.83 -7.91 16.39
N VAL A 185 -5.01 -8.54 16.37
CA VAL A 185 -5.82 -8.73 15.17
C VAL A 185 -6.22 -7.38 14.56
N ALA A 186 -6.71 -6.45 15.39
CA ALA A 186 -7.08 -5.11 14.94
C ALA A 186 -5.88 -4.39 14.32
N MET A 187 -4.72 -4.46 14.96
CA MET A 187 -3.51 -3.81 14.48
C MET A 187 -3.01 -4.43 13.17
N THR A 188 -2.93 -5.76 13.08
CA THR A 188 -2.57 -6.47 11.85
C THR A 188 -3.55 -6.14 10.71
N GLY A 189 -4.86 -6.12 10.99
CA GLY A 189 -5.86 -5.68 10.03
C GLY A 189 -5.67 -4.23 9.58
N GLY A 190 -5.37 -3.34 10.53
CA GLY A 190 -5.03 -1.94 10.29
C GLY A 190 -3.79 -1.76 9.42
N MET A 191 -2.75 -2.58 9.60
CA MET A 191 -1.53 -2.57 8.80
C MET A 191 -1.83 -2.84 7.32
N PHE A 192 -2.59 -3.90 7.02
CA PHE A 192 -2.93 -4.24 5.64
C PHE A 192 -3.89 -3.25 5.01
N ALA A 193 -4.94 -2.84 5.73
CA ALA A 193 -5.86 -1.81 5.25
C ALA A 193 -5.10 -0.50 4.98
N GLY A 194 -4.26 -0.07 5.92
CA GLY A 194 -3.42 1.11 5.80
C GLY A 194 -2.47 1.06 4.61
N MET A 195 -1.82 -0.08 4.37
CA MET A 195 -0.98 -0.30 3.19
C MET A 195 -1.75 -0.07 1.88
N THR A 196 -2.98 -0.58 1.77
CA THR A 196 -3.80 -0.40 0.56
C THR A 196 -4.19 1.07 0.35
N TRP A 197 -4.59 1.77 1.42
CA TRP A 197 -5.00 3.17 1.37
C TRP A 197 -3.82 4.11 1.16
N GLY A 198 -2.64 3.81 1.72
CA GLY A 198 -1.41 4.54 1.43
C GLY A 198 -1.05 4.49 -0.06
N MET A 199 -1.16 3.30 -0.66
CA MET A 199 -0.99 3.13 -2.11
C MET A 199 -2.04 3.87 -2.94
N ALA A 200 -3.30 3.86 -2.51
CA ALA A 200 -4.35 4.65 -3.14
C ALA A 200 -4.05 6.16 -3.10
N GLY A 201 -3.65 6.68 -1.94
CA GLY A 201 -3.24 8.07 -1.77
C GLY A 201 -2.07 8.44 -2.69
N TRP A 202 -1.05 7.60 -2.77
CA TRP A 202 0.08 7.78 -3.70
C TRP A 202 -0.35 7.78 -5.17
N ALA A 203 -1.26 6.88 -5.56
CA ALA A 203 -1.81 6.85 -6.91
C ALA A 203 -2.56 8.15 -7.24
N CYS A 204 -3.36 8.67 -6.30
CA CYS A 204 -4.04 9.95 -6.43
C CYS A 204 -3.06 11.12 -6.58
N MET A 205 -2.05 11.22 -5.72
CA MET A 205 -1.03 12.27 -5.80
C MET A 205 -0.30 12.26 -7.14
N ARG A 206 0.11 11.08 -7.63
CA ARG A 206 0.75 10.96 -8.95
C ARG A 206 -0.19 11.35 -10.09
N ARG A 207 -1.47 11.01 -9.99
CA ARG A 207 -2.49 11.41 -10.97
C ARG A 207 -2.66 12.92 -10.99
N GLY A 208 -2.80 13.55 -9.82
CA GLY A 208 -2.87 15.01 -9.67
C GLY A 208 -1.66 15.71 -10.26
N GLY A 209 -0.44 15.26 -9.92
CA GLY A 209 0.80 15.81 -10.47
C GLY A 209 0.91 15.70 -12.00
N ARG A 210 0.38 14.63 -12.62
CA ARG A 210 0.30 14.50 -14.08
C ARG A 210 -0.74 15.43 -14.71
N ALA A 211 -1.87 15.64 -14.05
CA ALA A 211 -2.88 16.59 -14.51
C ALA A 211 -2.31 18.01 -14.50
N LEU A 212 -1.70 18.41 -13.38
CA LEU A 212 -1.07 19.73 -13.23
C LEU A 212 0.01 19.97 -14.29
N ARG A 213 0.92 19.02 -14.52
CA ARG A 213 1.95 19.17 -15.57
C ARG A 213 1.37 19.33 -16.98
N ARG A 214 0.25 18.66 -17.28
CA ARG A 214 -0.43 18.82 -18.58
C ARG A 214 -1.07 20.19 -18.70
N SER A 215 -1.72 20.68 -17.64
CA SER A 215 -2.28 22.04 -17.60
C SER A 215 -1.19 23.10 -17.78
N VAL A 216 -0.06 22.97 -17.09
CA VAL A 216 1.07 23.90 -17.24
C VAL A 216 1.65 23.84 -18.66
N ALA A 217 1.83 22.64 -19.23
CA ALA A 217 2.33 22.50 -20.59
C ALA A 217 1.40 23.14 -21.64
N ALA A 218 0.08 23.00 -21.46
CA ALA A 218 -0.91 23.63 -22.33
C ALA A 218 -0.86 25.16 -22.27
N VAL A 219 -0.74 25.74 -21.06
CA VAL A 219 -0.59 27.19 -20.87
C VAL A 219 0.72 27.70 -21.49
N VAL A 220 1.82 26.96 -21.30
CA VAL A 220 3.12 27.34 -21.88
C VAL A 220 3.10 27.27 -23.40
N SER A 221 2.44 26.28 -24.01
CA SER A 221 2.29 26.22 -25.47
C SER A 221 1.45 27.38 -26.00
N GLU A 222 0.35 27.72 -25.34
CA GLU A 222 -0.50 28.84 -25.74
C GLU A 222 0.24 30.19 -25.68
N TYR A 223 1.02 30.42 -24.62
CA TYR A 223 1.87 31.61 -24.50
C TYR A 223 2.93 31.68 -25.60
N ARG A 224 3.57 30.54 -25.91
CA ARG A 224 4.59 30.45 -26.96
C ARG A 224 4.00 30.74 -28.35
N ASP A 225 2.82 30.20 -28.63
CA ASP A 225 2.14 30.40 -29.91
C ASP A 225 1.62 31.85 -30.06
N GLY A 226 1.22 32.48 -28.96
CA GLY A 226 0.83 33.89 -28.91
C GLY A 226 1.97 34.86 -29.21
N GLN A 227 3.20 34.56 -28.78
CA GLN A 227 4.40 35.36 -29.08
C GLN A 227 4.83 35.27 -30.56
N HIS A 228 4.45 34.20 -31.27
CA HIS A 228 4.83 33.99 -32.67
C HIS A 228 3.76 34.41 -33.68
N ARG A 229 2.62 34.97 -33.26
CA ARG A 229 1.68 35.59 -34.20
C ARG A 229 2.25 36.93 -34.67
N PRO A 230 2.61 37.09 -35.96
CA PRO A 230 2.99 38.40 -36.48
C PRO A 230 1.80 39.34 -36.32
N VAL A 231 2.04 40.51 -35.72
CA VAL A 231 1.09 41.63 -35.76
C VAL A 231 0.88 41.93 -37.24
N ARG A 232 -0.27 41.54 -37.81
CA ARG A 232 -0.62 41.95 -39.17
C ARG A 232 -0.77 43.47 -39.14
N PRO A 233 0.05 44.22 -39.89
CA PRO A 233 -0.15 45.65 -40.06
C PRO A 233 -1.46 45.94 -40.78
#